data_AF-W8ZRX5-F1
#
_entry.id   AF-W8ZRX5-F1
#
_cell.length_a   1.000
_cell.length_b   1.000
_cell.length_c   1.000
_cell.angle_alpha   90.00
_cell.angle_beta   90.00
_cell.angle_gamma   90.00
#
_symmetry.space_group_name_H-M   'P 1'
#
loop_
_entity.id
_entity.type
_entity.pdbx_description
1 polymer ?
#
loop_
_entity_poly.entity_id
_entity_poly.type
_entity_poly.pdbx_seq_one_letter_code
_entity_poly.pdbx_strand_id
1 'polypeptide(L)'
;MLRNETKKINSYVFDMYMGFTLYRVLKENYGFNERLAAQDEVWRYLSLEVLPDLVQERCGMNDDRFYKVPRRIWLRTIWWYIHLSWQGTEEETRYIVKDNSADEILQLVDRSGDGGYRVELTREIIRQLNIDGNREVPRLLRRVLKLNTARVKMIEPELAEGGIESYVADLYKYFSKNLSKAEEMSR
;
A
#
# COMPACT_ATOMS: atom_id res chain seq x y z
N MET A 1 37.20 1.00 -17.70
CA MET A 1 35.75 1.24 -17.56
C MET A 1 35.16 0.13 -16.71
N LEU A 2 34.89 0.38 -15.43
CA LEU A 2 34.20 -0.56 -14.55
C LEU A 2 32.97 0.16 -14.02
N ARG A 3 31.87 0.15 -14.77
CA ARG A 3 30.56 0.42 -14.17
C ARG A 3 30.05 -0.91 -13.68
N ASN A 4 30.24 -1.15 -12.39
CA ASN A 4 29.55 -2.19 -11.64
C ASN A 4 28.08 -2.18 -12.08
N GLU A 5 27.60 -3.34 -12.51
CA GLU A 5 26.17 -3.61 -12.56
C GLU A 5 25.68 -3.54 -11.11
N THR A 6 25.25 -2.35 -10.67
CA THR A 6 24.65 -2.15 -9.35
C THR A 6 23.44 -3.06 -9.30
N LYS A 7 23.59 -4.17 -8.58
CA LYS A 7 22.57 -5.19 -8.39
C LYS A 7 21.37 -4.48 -7.78
N LYS A 8 20.36 -4.22 -8.60
CA LYS A 8 19.15 -3.47 -8.21
C LYS A 8 18.62 -4.13 -6.94
N ILE A 9 18.44 -3.36 -5.86
CA ILE A 9 17.82 -3.85 -4.62
C ILE A 9 16.34 -4.09 -4.95
N ASN A 10 16.06 -5.24 -5.56
CA ASN A 10 14.76 -5.55 -6.15
C ASN A 10 13.96 -6.47 -5.21
N SER A 11 13.93 -6.12 -3.93
CA SER A 11 13.15 -6.86 -2.94
C SER A 11 12.10 -5.95 -2.30
N TYR A 12 10.87 -6.44 -2.29
CA TYR A 12 9.79 -5.88 -1.48
C TYR A 12 10.21 -5.70 -0.01
N VAL A 13 11.02 -6.64 0.49
CA VAL A 13 11.58 -6.62 1.84
C VAL A 13 12.33 -5.30 2.11
N PHE A 14 13.14 -4.83 1.16
CA PHE A 14 13.82 -3.54 1.29
C PHE A 14 12.83 -2.37 1.32
N ASP A 15 11.85 -2.34 0.40
CA ASP A 15 10.82 -1.30 0.38
C ASP A 15 10.06 -1.23 1.70
N MET A 16 9.74 -2.39 2.29
CA MET A 16 9.09 -2.51 3.58
C MET A 16 9.96 -1.94 4.70
N TYR A 17 11.21 -2.40 4.84
CA TYR A 17 12.12 -1.91 5.89
C TYR A 17 12.40 -0.41 5.76
N MET A 18 12.62 0.07 4.55
CA MET A 18 12.82 1.49 4.28
C MET A 18 11.56 2.30 4.56
N GLY A 19 10.39 1.78 4.19
CA GLY A 19 9.10 2.40 4.48
C GLY A 19 8.88 2.59 5.98
N PHE A 20 9.13 1.56 6.78
CA PHE A 20 9.02 1.65 8.24
C PHE A 20 10.02 2.64 8.84
N THR A 21 11.28 2.57 8.40
CA THR A 21 12.33 3.48 8.86
C THR A 21 11.96 4.93 8.55
N LEU A 22 11.54 5.21 7.32
CA LEU A 22 11.11 6.52 6.89
C LEU A 22 9.88 7.00 7.66
N TYR A 23 8.88 6.14 7.83
CA TYR A 23 7.65 6.45 8.57
C TYR A 23 7.97 6.85 10.01
N ARG A 24 8.78 6.05 10.71
CA ARG A 24 9.23 6.31 12.08
C ARG A 24 10.02 7.60 12.19
N VAL A 25 11.09 7.76 11.41
CA VAL A 25 11.97 8.94 11.46
C VAL A 25 11.18 10.22 11.20
N LEU A 26 10.35 10.24 10.16
CA LEU A 26 9.54 11.42 9.85
C LEU A 26 8.52 11.71 10.97
N LYS A 27 7.80 10.69 11.44
CA LYS A 27 6.77 10.88 12.47
C LYS A 27 7.36 11.32 13.82
N GLU A 28 8.37 10.60 14.31
CA GLU A 28 8.92 10.80 15.66
C GLU A 28 9.84 12.03 15.74
N ASN A 29 10.70 12.25 14.75
CA ASN A 29 11.71 13.31 14.84
C ASN A 29 11.25 14.63 14.22
N TYR A 30 10.29 14.59 13.29
CA TYR A 30 9.87 15.77 12.52
C TYR A 30 8.38 16.08 12.63
N GLY A 31 7.62 15.36 13.45
CA GLY A 31 6.18 15.58 13.63
C GLY A 31 5.38 15.39 12.34
N PHE A 32 5.88 14.53 11.44
CA PHE A 32 5.29 14.35 10.11
C PHE A 32 3.90 13.73 10.20
N ASN A 33 2.93 14.39 9.57
CA ASN A 33 1.52 13.99 9.57
C ASN A 33 0.96 13.95 8.15
N GLU A 34 -0.30 13.56 8.02
CA GLU A 34 -0.99 13.39 6.74
C GLU A 34 -1.02 14.69 5.92
N ARG A 35 -1.11 15.84 6.58
CA ARG A 35 -1.09 17.16 5.93
C ARG A 35 0.26 17.46 5.27
N LEU A 36 1.37 17.10 5.92
CA LEU A 36 2.71 17.21 5.32
C LEU A 36 2.90 16.14 4.25
N ALA A 37 2.44 14.90 4.50
CA ALA A 37 2.52 13.79 3.57
C ALA A 37 1.68 13.98 2.29
N ALA A 38 0.69 14.86 2.32
CA ALA A 38 -0.09 15.24 1.14
C ALA A 38 0.64 16.23 0.22
N GLN A 39 1.69 16.91 0.70
CA GLN A 39 2.42 17.92 -0.06
C GLN A 39 3.47 17.28 -0.96
N ASP A 40 3.27 17.38 -2.27
CA ASP A 40 4.16 16.81 -3.28
C ASP A 40 5.59 17.38 -3.19
N GLU A 41 5.74 18.66 -2.86
CA GLU A 41 7.05 19.33 -2.76
C GLU A 41 7.94 18.74 -1.67
N VAL A 42 7.36 18.26 -0.57
CA VAL A 42 8.12 17.61 0.50
C VAL A 42 8.77 16.34 -0.02
N TRP A 43 8.03 15.54 -0.79
CA TRP A 43 8.55 14.30 -1.36
C TRP A 43 9.60 14.54 -2.44
N ARG A 44 9.42 15.59 -3.25
CA ARG A 44 10.43 16.02 -4.23
C ARG A 44 11.71 16.46 -3.54
N TYR A 45 11.60 17.31 -2.51
CA TYR A 45 12.74 17.77 -1.73
C TYR A 45 13.49 16.60 -1.08
N LEU A 46 12.78 15.68 -0.42
CA LEU A 46 13.39 14.49 0.17
C LEU A 46 14.10 13.63 -0.89
N SER A 47 13.50 13.48 -2.07
CA SER A 47 14.03 12.62 -3.13
C SER A 47 15.18 13.25 -3.93
N LEU A 48 15.22 14.57 -4.05
CA LEU A 48 16.22 15.28 -4.86
C LEU A 48 17.38 15.84 -4.03
N GLU A 49 17.10 16.32 -2.82
CA GLU A 49 18.07 17.06 -2.01
C GLU A 49 18.57 16.28 -0.80
N VAL A 50 17.71 15.46 -0.18
CA VAL A 50 18.06 14.77 1.09
C VAL A 50 18.56 13.35 0.87
N LEU A 51 17.87 12.58 0.02
CA LEU A 51 18.15 11.15 -0.22
C LEU A 51 18.27 10.80 -1.72
N PRO A 52 18.92 11.61 -2.58
CA PRO A 52 18.99 11.32 -4.02
C PRO A 52 19.69 10.00 -4.34
N ASP A 53 20.79 9.71 -3.64
CA ASP A 53 21.58 8.48 -3.86
C ASP A 53 20.77 7.23 -3.55
N LEU A 54 19.97 7.26 -2.47
CA LEU A 54 19.10 6.15 -2.06
C LEU A 54 18.03 5.87 -3.12
N VAL A 55 17.37 6.93 -3.62
CA VAL A 55 16.37 6.78 -4.68
C VAL A 55 17.02 6.26 -5.96
N GLN A 56 18.21 6.75 -6.30
CA GLN A 56 18.98 6.28 -7.46
C GLN A 56 19.36 4.81 -7.34
N GLU A 57 19.87 4.38 -6.18
CA GLU A 57 20.30 3.00 -5.95
C GLU A 57 19.12 2.02 -6.06
N ARG A 58 17.96 2.40 -5.49
CA ARG A 58 16.76 1.56 -5.51
C ARG A 58 16.06 1.53 -6.86
N CYS A 59 15.86 2.69 -7.47
CA CYS A 59 14.98 2.86 -8.63
C CYS A 59 15.74 3.00 -9.95
N GLY A 60 17.03 3.30 -9.92
CA GLY A 60 17.79 3.80 -11.07
C GLY A 60 17.41 5.25 -11.41
N MET A 61 18.01 5.79 -12.47
CA MET A 61 17.66 7.12 -13.00
C MET A 61 16.26 7.07 -13.63
N ASN A 62 15.24 7.44 -12.87
CA ASN A 62 13.84 7.42 -13.29
C ASN A 62 13.08 8.63 -12.70
N ASP A 63 12.82 9.64 -13.52
CA ASP A 63 12.20 10.89 -13.08
C ASP A 63 10.87 10.71 -12.34
N ASP A 64 10.05 9.71 -12.72
CA ASP A 64 8.78 9.41 -12.05
C ASP A 64 9.00 8.99 -10.58
N ARG A 65 10.12 8.32 -10.30
CA ARG A 65 10.47 7.83 -8.96
C ARG A 65 11.10 8.91 -8.08
N PHE A 66 11.65 9.95 -8.69
CA PHE A 66 12.24 11.08 -7.98
C PHE A 66 11.25 12.23 -7.76
N TYR A 67 10.59 12.72 -8.82
CA TYR A 67 9.86 14.00 -8.72
C TYR A 67 8.69 14.20 -9.69
N LYS A 68 8.73 13.58 -10.88
CA LYS A 68 7.89 13.96 -12.02
C LYS A 68 6.42 13.60 -11.84
N VAL A 69 6.14 12.39 -11.35
CA VAL A 69 4.77 11.90 -11.14
C VAL A 69 4.56 11.72 -9.64
N PRO A 70 3.88 12.65 -8.95
CA PRO A 70 3.86 12.68 -7.50
C PRO A 70 3.43 11.38 -6.83
N ARG A 71 2.47 10.64 -7.39
CA ARG A 71 2.01 9.35 -6.84
C ARG A 71 3.04 8.21 -6.99
N ARG A 72 4.01 8.36 -7.91
CA ARG A 72 5.05 7.38 -8.21
C ARG A 72 6.39 7.69 -7.54
N ILE A 73 6.53 8.85 -6.90
CA ILE A 73 7.71 9.19 -6.09
C ILE A 73 7.89 8.10 -5.04
N TRP A 74 9.04 7.42 -5.09
CA TRP A 74 9.19 6.15 -4.35
C TRP A 74 9.11 6.33 -2.83
N LEU A 75 9.78 7.37 -2.28
CA LEU A 75 9.72 7.69 -0.85
C LEU A 75 8.29 7.97 -0.38
N ARG A 76 7.50 8.68 -1.19
CA ARG A 76 6.08 8.91 -0.93
C ARG A 76 5.32 7.60 -0.90
N THR A 77 5.52 6.76 -1.92
CA THR A 77 4.80 5.50 -2.06
C THR A 77 5.04 4.59 -0.85
N ILE A 78 6.29 4.38 -0.44
CA ILE A 78 6.59 3.50 0.71
C ILE A 78 6.11 4.08 2.04
N TRP A 79 6.14 5.41 2.22
CA TRP A 79 5.59 6.03 3.44
C TRP A 79 4.08 5.86 3.54
N TRP A 80 3.35 6.19 2.45
CA TRP A 80 1.89 6.03 2.43
C TRP A 80 1.47 4.58 2.58
N TYR A 81 2.23 3.64 2.02
CA TYR A 81 1.98 2.23 2.21
C TYR A 81 2.01 1.82 3.68
N ILE A 82 3.02 2.24 4.45
CA ILE A 82 3.07 1.96 5.89
C ILE A 82 1.94 2.67 6.64
N HIS A 83 1.68 3.94 6.33
CA HIS A 83 0.61 4.71 6.97
C HIS A 83 -0.78 4.06 6.78
N LEU A 84 -1.07 3.62 5.55
CA LEU A 84 -2.33 2.99 5.15
C LEU A 84 -2.45 1.54 5.60
N SER A 85 -1.33 0.92 5.99
CA SER A 85 -1.31 -0.44 6.52
C SER A 85 -1.16 -0.47 8.04
N TRP A 86 -1.02 0.68 8.72
CA TRP A 86 -0.72 0.76 10.15
C TRP A 86 -1.77 0.06 11.01
N GLN A 87 -1.33 -0.79 11.95
CA GLN A 87 -2.20 -1.63 12.80
C GLN A 87 -2.19 -1.21 14.28
N GLY A 88 -1.59 -0.06 14.60
CA GLY A 88 -1.44 0.43 15.98
C GLY A 88 0.02 0.44 16.39
N THR A 89 0.73 -0.66 16.17
CA THR A 89 2.17 -0.79 16.45
C THR A 89 2.99 -1.13 15.20
N GLU A 90 4.30 -0.89 15.26
CA GLU A 90 5.23 -1.23 14.18
C GLU A 90 5.32 -2.75 14.00
N GLU A 91 5.30 -3.51 15.10
CA GLU A 91 5.37 -4.97 15.16
C GLU A 91 4.16 -5.63 14.50
N GLU A 92 2.94 -5.22 14.87
CA GLU A 92 1.71 -5.75 14.28
C GLU A 92 1.61 -5.38 12.80
N THR A 93 1.97 -4.14 12.46
CA THR A 93 1.98 -3.70 11.06
C THR A 93 2.95 -4.53 10.25
N ARG A 94 4.18 -4.75 10.75
CA ARG A 94 5.17 -5.61 10.09
C ARG A 94 4.66 -7.03 9.89
N TYR A 95 4.06 -7.61 10.92
CA TYR A 95 3.51 -8.96 10.84
C TYR A 95 2.46 -9.07 9.72
N ILE A 96 1.56 -8.08 9.62
CA ILE A 96 0.52 -8.04 8.60
C ILE A 96 1.12 -7.89 7.20
N VAL A 97 2.11 -7.02 6.99
CA VAL A 97 2.56 -6.70 5.63
C VAL A 97 3.72 -7.56 5.12
N LYS A 98 4.37 -8.39 5.95
CA LYS A 98 5.61 -9.10 5.58
C LYS A 98 5.56 -9.93 4.29
N ASP A 99 4.39 -10.46 3.95
CA ASP A 99 4.17 -11.36 2.81
C ASP A 99 3.54 -10.65 1.59
N ASN A 100 3.41 -9.32 1.64
CA ASN A 100 2.97 -8.54 0.49
C ASN A 100 4.06 -8.45 -0.60
N SER A 101 3.72 -7.80 -1.69
CA SER A 101 4.56 -7.60 -2.86
C SER A 101 4.65 -6.11 -3.25
N ALA A 102 5.67 -5.76 -4.04
CA ALA A 102 5.82 -4.40 -4.55
C ALA A 102 4.62 -3.95 -5.42
N ASP A 103 3.92 -4.88 -6.07
CA ASP A 103 2.69 -4.57 -6.81
C ASP A 103 1.55 -4.18 -5.88
N GLU A 104 1.42 -4.84 -4.72
CA GLU A 104 0.38 -4.52 -3.73
C GLU A 104 0.60 -3.17 -3.07
N ILE A 105 1.85 -2.76 -2.85
CA ILE A 105 2.19 -1.37 -2.45
C ILE A 105 1.55 -0.38 -3.43
N LEU A 106 1.81 -0.56 -4.73
CA LEU A 106 1.31 0.34 -5.77
C LEU A 106 -0.21 0.29 -5.87
N GLN A 107 -0.81 -0.91 -5.81
CA GLN A 107 -2.27 -1.05 -5.83
C GLN A 107 -2.95 -0.29 -4.70
N LEU A 108 -2.35 -0.26 -3.50
CA LEU A 108 -2.90 0.44 -2.35
C LEU A 108 -2.79 1.97 -2.51
N VAL A 109 -1.61 2.45 -2.88
CA VAL A 109 -1.31 3.89 -2.95
C VAL A 109 -1.95 4.56 -4.18
N ASP A 110 -2.08 3.86 -5.31
CA ASP A 110 -2.65 4.46 -6.52
C ASP A 110 -4.19 4.65 -6.46
N ARG A 111 -4.84 4.14 -5.41
CA ARG A 111 -6.32 4.06 -5.29
C ARG A 111 -6.96 5.11 -4.40
N SER A 112 -6.24 6.18 -4.04
CA SER A 112 -6.88 7.38 -3.46
C SER A 112 -7.85 8.00 -4.46
N GLY A 113 -9.12 8.12 -4.09
CA GLY A 113 -10.10 8.90 -4.83
C GLY A 113 -9.91 10.40 -4.60
N ASP A 114 -10.75 11.23 -5.22
CA ASP A 114 -10.66 12.69 -5.11
C ASP A 114 -10.85 13.21 -3.67
N GLY A 115 -11.49 12.42 -2.81
CA GLY A 115 -11.67 12.70 -1.38
C GLY A 115 -10.52 12.22 -0.47
N GLY A 116 -9.41 11.72 -1.04
CA GLY A 116 -8.30 11.17 -0.27
C GLY A 116 -8.46 9.70 0.12
N TYR A 117 -7.67 9.24 1.09
CA TYR A 117 -7.72 7.86 1.57
C TYR A 117 -8.75 7.69 2.69
N ARG A 118 -9.54 6.63 2.61
CA ARG A 118 -10.36 6.15 3.74
C ARG A 118 -9.46 5.29 4.62
N VAL A 119 -8.72 5.93 5.52
CA VAL A 119 -7.59 5.31 6.25
C VAL A 119 -8.00 4.03 6.97
N GLU A 120 -9.04 4.07 7.81
CA GLU A 120 -9.47 2.91 8.58
C GLU A 120 -9.97 1.75 7.69
N LEU A 121 -10.74 2.07 6.65
CA LEU A 121 -11.16 1.07 5.65
C LEU A 121 -9.96 0.44 4.95
N THR A 122 -8.94 1.23 4.63
CA THR A 122 -7.76 0.76 3.91
C THR A 122 -6.91 -0.15 4.79
N ARG A 123 -6.74 0.20 6.07
CA ARG A 123 -6.06 -0.62 7.08
C ARG A 123 -6.75 -1.96 7.25
N GLU A 124 -8.07 -1.95 7.31
CA GLU A 124 -8.86 -3.17 7.48
C GLU A 124 -8.81 -4.08 6.24
N ILE A 125 -8.83 -3.50 5.03
CA ILE A 125 -8.62 -4.26 3.79
C ILE A 125 -7.25 -4.97 3.82
N ILE A 126 -6.18 -4.29 4.20
CA ILE A 126 -4.84 -4.88 4.27
C ILE A 126 -4.73 -5.92 5.39
N ARG A 127 -5.36 -5.69 6.53
CA ARG A 127 -5.41 -6.64 7.64
C ARG A 127 -6.07 -7.96 7.19
N GLN A 128 -7.28 -7.90 6.66
CA GLN A 128 -8.00 -9.10 6.22
C GLN A 128 -7.37 -9.77 5.00
N LEU A 129 -6.72 -9.03 4.09
CA LEU A 129 -5.93 -9.63 3.01
C LEU A 129 -4.92 -10.67 3.54
N ASN A 130 -4.30 -10.37 4.68
CA ASN A 130 -3.17 -11.10 5.22
C ASN A 130 -3.55 -12.13 6.29
N ILE A 131 -4.70 -11.96 6.94
CA ILE A 131 -5.21 -12.92 7.92
C ILE A 131 -6.15 -13.94 7.27
N ASP A 132 -7.13 -13.46 6.50
CA ASP A 132 -8.26 -14.27 6.01
C ASP A 132 -8.28 -14.40 4.48
N GLY A 133 -7.48 -13.60 3.77
CA GLY A 133 -7.45 -13.55 2.32
C GLY A 133 -6.92 -14.84 1.72
N ASN A 134 -7.72 -15.50 0.87
CA ASN A 134 -7.23 -16.64 0.11
C ASN A 134 -6.22 -16.17 -0.96
N ARG A 135 -4.93 -16.27 -0.62
CA ARG A 135 -3.80 -15.89 -1.48
C ARG A 135 -3.71 -16.70 -2.78
N GLU A 136 -4.40 -17.83 -2.90
CA GLU A 136 -4.51 -18.59 -4.15
C GLU A 136 -5.30 -17.82 -5.22
N VAL A 137 -6.19 -16.90 -4.81
CA VAL A 137 -6.98 -16.11 -5.74
C VAL A 137 -6.09 -15.09 -6.46
N PRO A 138 -5.92 -15.20 -7.80
CA PRO A 138 -4.96 -14.34 -8.50
C PRO A 138 -5.39 -12.87 -8.47
N ARG A 139 -4.47 -12.02 -8.00
CA ARG A 139 -4.66 -10.57 -7.86
C ARG A 139 -5.85 -10.23 -6.94
N LEU A 140 -5.99 -10.96 -5.84
CA LEU A 140 -7.10 -10.79 -4.88
C LEU A 140 -7.27 -9.34 -4.44
N LEU A 141 -6.20 -8.68 -3.96
CA LEU A 141 -6.25 -7.29 -3.51
C LEU A 141 -6.84 -6.37 -4.59
N ARG A 142 -6.35 -6.47 -5.84
CA ARG A 142 -6.86 -5.69 -6.98
C ARG A 142 -8.35 -5.90 -7.19
N ARG A 143 -8.85 -7.13 -7.05
CA ARG A 143 -10.27 -7.47 -7.22
C ARG A 143 -11.11 -6.89 -6.08
N VAL A 144 -10.63 -7.01 -4.84
CA VAL A 144 -11.26 -6.44 -3.65
C VAL A 144 -11.34 -4.92 -3.74
N LEU A 145 -10.25 -4.25 -4.09
CA LEU A 145 -10.23 -2.78 -4.25
C LEU A 145 -11.18 -2.29 -5.35
N LYS A 146 -11.31 -3.04 -6.46
CA LYS A 146 -12.31 -2.75 -7.50
C LYS A 146 -13.73 -2.89 -6.99
N LEU A 147 -14.03 -3.98 -6.27
CA LEU A 147 -15.35 -4.21 -5.69
C LEU A 147 -15.68 -3.12 -4.66
N ASN A 148 -14.72 -2.77 -3.80
CA ASN A 148 -14.83 -1.69 -2.83
C ASN A 148 -15.21 -0.37 -3.53
N THR A 149 -14.50 0.00 -4.60
CA THR A 149 -14.77 1.22 -5.39
C THR A 149 -16.21 1.28 -5.91
N ALA A 150 -16.80 0.14 -6.27
CA ALA A 150 -18.19 0.07 -6.70
C ALA A 150 -19.18 0.13 -5.52
N ARG A 151 -18.89 -0.60 -4.43
CA ARG A 151 -19.79 -0.71 -3.27
C ARG A 151 -19.88 0.57 -2.44
N VAL A 152 -18.78 1.31 -2.29
CA VAL A 152 -18.79 2.58 -1.51
C VAL A 152 -19.70 3.67 -2.11
N LYS A 153 -20.19 3.49 -3.34
CA LYS A 153 -21.20 4.36 -3.95
C LYS A 153 -22.61 4.13 -3.42
N MET A 154 -22.86 2.98 -2.80
CA MET A 154 -24.19 2.55 -2.33
C MET A 154 -24.21 2.27 -0.83
N ILE A 155 -23.07 1.84 -0.27
CA ILE A 155 -22.94 1.44 1.13
C ILE A 155 -21.83 2.29 1.75
N GLU A 156 -22.16 2.94 2.86
CA GLU A 156 -21.19 3.62 3.69
C GLU A 156 -20.54 2.60 4.66
N PRO A 157 -19.26 2.21 4.51
CA PRO A 157 -18.65 1.14 5.29
C PRO A 157 -18.70 1.35 6.81
N GLU A 158 -18.64 2.60 7.28
CA GLU A 158 -18.75 2.93 8.70
C GLU A 158 -20.16 2.69 9.26
N LEU A 159 -21.17 2.70 8.39
CA LEU A 159 -22.59 2.51 8.74
C LEU A 159 -23.10 1.11 8.38
N ALA A 160 -22.23 0.23 7.87
CA ALA A 160 -22.58 -1.16 7.63
C ALA A 160 -22.87 -1.89 8.96
N GLU A 161 -23.74 -2.90 8.92
CA GLU A 161 -23.99 -3.75 10.09
C GLU A 161 -22.71 -4.51 10.47
N GLY A 162 -22.21 -4.29 11.68
CA GLY A 162 -20.89 -4.77 12.12
C GLY A 162 -19.71 -3.89 11.66
N GLY A 163 -19.99 -2.71 11.12
CA GLY A 163 -19.00 -1.69 10.76
C GLY A 163 -18.05 -2.09 9.62
N ILE A 164 -16.90 -1.43 9.59
CA ILE A 164 -15.87 -1.59 8.54
C ILE A 164 -15.40 -3.05 8.46
N GLU A 165 -15.20 -3.72 9.60
CA GLU A 165 -14.72 -5.11 9.65
C GLU A 165 -15.66 -6.06 8.90
N SER A 166 -16.95 -6.01 9.22
CA SER A 166 -17.99 -6.83 8.56
C SER A 166 -18.08 -6.50 7.07
N TYR A 167 -18.05 -5.21 6.72
CA TYR A 167 -18.07 -4.76 5.33
C TYR A 167 -16.90 -5.33 4.52
N VAL A 168 -15.67 -5.29 5.07
CA VAL A 168 -14.48 -5.82 4.40
C VAL A 168 -14.54 -7.34 4.31
N ALA A 169 -15.02 -8.03 5.35
CA ALA A 169 -15.20 -9.48 5.33
C ALA A 169 -16.13 -9.90 4.18
N ASP A 170 -17.20 -9.15 3.94
CA ASP A 170 -18.11 -9.37 2.83
C ASP A 170 -17.49 -9.11 1.45
N LEU A 171 -16.48 -8.24 1.34
CA LEU A 171 -15.72 -8.08 0.09
C LEU A 171 -14.88 -9.33 -0.21
N TYR A 172 -14.17 -9.87 0.77
CA TYR A 172 -13.33 -11.06 0.60
C TYR A 172 -14.18 -12.31 0.36
N LYS A 173 -15.25 -12.49 1.15
CA LYS A 173 -16.19 -13.61 1.04
C LYS A 173 -16.83 -13.70 -0.36
N TYR A 174 -17.06 -12.57 -1.02
CA TYR A 174 -17.55 -12.53 -2.39
C TYR A 174 -16.63 -13.28 -3.35
N PHE A 175 -15.30 -13.18 -3.18
CA PHE A 175 -14.35 -13.86 -4.05
C PHE A 175 -14.12 -15.31 -3.65
N SER A 176 -14.15 -15.65 -2.35
CA SER A 176 -14.02 -17.04 -1.88
C SER A 176 -15.18 -17.92 -2.36
N LYS A 177 -16.43 -17.44 -2.29
CA LYS A 177 -17.63 -18.18 -2.74
C LYS A 177 -17.72 -18.37 -4.26
N ASN A 178 -17.12 -17.47 -5.03
CA ASN A 178 -17.17 -17.54 -6.48
C ASN A 178 -16.13 -18.53 -7.05
N LEU A 179 -15.06 -18.84 -6.31
CA LEU A 179 -14.15 -19.93 -6.69
C LEU A 179 -14.81 -21.30 -6.53
N SER A 180 -15.46 -21.56 -5.40
CA SER A 180 -16.09 -22.86 -5.15
C SER A 180 -17.17 -23.21 -6.20
N LYS A 181 -17.97 -22.22 -6.61
CA LYS A 181 -18.96 -22.41 -7.69
C LYS A 181 -18.34 -22.65 -9.06
N ALA A 182 -17.20 -22.04 -9.38
CA ALA A 182 -16.54 -22.23 -10.67
C ALA A 182 -15.87 -23.62 -10.76
N GLU A 183 -15.36 -24.13 -9.64
CA GLU A 183 -14.79 -25.48 -9.54
C GLU A 183 -15.86 -26.57 -9.62
N GLU A 184 -17.03 -26.35 -9.02
CA GLU A 184 -18.19 -27.25 -9.14
C GLU A 184 -18.73 -27.32 -10.57
N MET A 185 -18.72 -26.21 -11.32
CA MET A 185 -19.18 -26.17 -12.72
C MET A 185 -18.18 -26.72 -13.74
N SER A 186 -16.94 -26.96 -13.34
CA SER A 186 -15.86 -27.47 -14.22
C SER A 186 -15.62 -28.98 -14.06
N ARG A 187 -16.45 -29.67 -13.28
CA ARG A 187 -16.50 -31.14 -13.11
C ARG A 187 -17.76 -31.70 -13.75
#